data_AF-A0AAD9NJY9-F1
#
_entry.id   AF-A0AAD9NJY9-F1
#
_cell.length_a   1.000
_cell.length_b   1.000
_cell.length_c   1.000
_cell.angle_alpha   90.00
_cell.angle_beta   90.00
_cell.angle_gamma   90.00
#
_symmetry.space_group_name_H-M   'P 1'
#
loop_
_entity.id
_entity.type
_entity.pdbx_description
1 polymer ?
#
loop_
_entity_poly.entity_id
_entity_poly.type
_entity_poly.pdbx_seq_one_letter_code
_entity_poly.pdbx_strand_id
1 'polypeptide(L)'
;MSRSRTCVWGDVICTSGTVHKEEKPYTLRIGSLLLHNIGQLLPYQIQTNKFNTRDCIYPVGFETTRYYWSYRLVNQRCRYRCRIDDNEGRPEFVIRVIEEGFTDEVEFKGNTPKGTCLCLCQLVPVHWPVPAFGQ
;
A
#
# COMPACT_ATOMS: atom_id res chain seq x y z
N MET A 1 13.65 25.75 5.28
CA MET A 1 13.01 25.08 4.13
C MET A 1 12.78 23.61 4.49
N SER A 2 11.61 23.29 5.06
CA SER A 2 11.25 21.92 5.44
C SER A 2 10.89 21.12 4.18
N ARG A 3 11.72 20.14 3.83
CA ARG A 3 11.36 19.18 2.77
C ARG A 3 10.26 18.28 3.32
N SER A 4 9.09 18.44 2.71
CA SER A 4 7.88 17.69 2.98
C SER A 4 8.14 16.19 2.97
N ARG A 5 7.67 15.49 4.01
CA ARG A 5 7.66 14.03 4.10
C ARG A 5 6.61 13.50 3.11
N THR A 6 6.95 13.43 1.83
CA THR A 6 6.11 12.75 0.84
C THR A 6 6.27 11.25 1.02
N CYS A 7 5.31 10.64 1.74
CA CYS A 7 5.05 9.21 1.63
C CYS A 7 4.80 8.90 0.15
N VAL A 8 5.64 8.05 -0.44
CA VAL A 8 5.65 7.67 -1.87
C VAL A 8 4.49 6.73 -2.21
N TRP A 9 3.28 7.14 -1.89
CA TRP A 9 2.02 6.53 -2.32
C TRP A 9 1.24 7.43 -3.29
N GLY A 10 1.86 8.53 -3.75
CA GLY A 10 1.28 9.47 -4.70
C GLY A 10 1.35 9.08 -6.18
N ASP A 11 2.14 8.08 -6.57
CA ASP A 11 2.46 7.83 -7.99
C ASP A 11 2.18 6.39 -8.46
N VAL A 12 1.14 5.73 -7.94
CA VAL A 12 0.65 4.47 -8.52
C VAL A 12 -0.87 4.45 -8.42
N ILE A 13 -1.54 5.10 -9.37
CA ILE A 13 -2.79 4.72 -10.06
C ILE A 13 -3.09 5.89 -11.01
N CYS A 14 -2.51 5.86 -12.20
CA CYS A 14 -3.02 6.63 -13.34
C CYS A 14 -2.75 5.83 -14.60
N THR A 15 -3.61 4.84 -14.86
CA THR A 15 -3.70 4.22 -16.18
C THR A 15 -5.19 3.99 -16.47
N SER A 16 -5.75 4.81 -17.35
CA SER A 16 -6.98 4.48 -18.04
C SER A 16 -6.74 3.22 -18.86
N GLY A 17 -7.51 2.16 -18.61
CA GLY A 17 -7.44 0.96 -19.43
C GLY A 17 -8.31 -0.14 -18.88
N THR A 18 -9.39 -0.45 -19.59
CA THR A 18 -10.16 -1.69 -19.44
C THR A 18 -9.27 -2.88 -19.75
N VAL A 19 -9.10 -3.81 -18.80
CA VAL A 19 -8.46 -5.10 -19.07
C VAL A 19 -9.33 -6.22 -18.51
N HIS A 20 -9.56 -7.20 -19.39
CA HIS A 20 -10.43 -8.35 -19.23
C HIS A 20 -9.90 -9.39 -18.22
N LYS A 21 -10.88 -10.14 -17.70
CA LYS A 21 -10.84 -11.36 -16.87
C LYS A 21 -9.87 -12.42 -17.42
N GLU A 22 -8.95 -12.96 -16.59
CA GLU A 22 -8.50 -14.36 -16.66
C GLU A 22 -7.59 -14.79 -15.47
N GLU A 23 -7.68 -16.08 -15.16
CA GLU A 23 -7.31 -16.80 -13.95
C GLU A 23 -5.82 -17.20 -13.89
N LYS A 24 -4.92 -16.21 -13.76
CA LYS A 24 -3.51 -16.40 -13.33
C LYS A 24 -3.10 -15.24 -12.41
N PRO A 25 -2.32 -15.45 -11.34
CA PRO A 25 -1.79 -14.34 -10.55
C PRO A 25 -0.75 -13.59 -11.38
N TYR A 26 -1.20 -12.59 -12.13
CA TYR A 26 -0.32 -11.67 -12.86
C TYR A 26 0.46 -10.85 -11.84
N THR A 27 1.69 -11.31 -11.52
CA THR A 27 2.58 -10.54 -10.68
C THR A 27 3.31 -9.48 -11.51
N LEU A 28 2.73 -8.28 -11.60
CA LEU A 28 3.37 -7.16 -12.29
C LEU A 28 4.37 -6.48 -11.36
N ARG A 29 5.65 -6.51 -11.72
CA ARG A 29 6.72 -5.84 -10.96
C ARG A 29 7.06 -4.48 -11.57
N ILE A 30 6.98 -3.44 -10.76
CA ILE A 30 7.36 -2.06 -11.10
C ILE A 30 8.37 -1.59 -10.05
N GLY A 31 9.66 -1.73 -10.37
CA GLY A 31 10.76 -1.41 -9.45
C GLY A 31 10.69 -2.22 -8.15
N SER A 32 10.41 -1.54 -7.04
CA SER A 32 10.25 -2.13 -5.70
C SER A 32 8.80 -2.51 -5.35
N LEU A 33 7.84 -2.31 -6.25
CA LEU A 33 6.46 -2.71 -6.08
C LEU A 33 6.16 -3.97 -6.90
N LEU A 34 5.41 -4.89 -6.30
CA LEU A 34 4.90 -6.11 -6.89
C LEU A 34 3.39 -6.14 -6.72
N LEU A 35 2.64 -6.03 -7.81
CA LEU A 35 1.19 -6.15 -7.82
C LEU A 35 0.82 -7.63 -7.84
N HIS A 36 -0.05 -8.08 -6.95
CA HIS A 36 -0.54 -9.46 -6.88
C HIS A 36 -1.96 -9.58 -7.39
N ASN A 37 -2.80 -8.61 -7.05
CA ASN A 37 -4.20 -8.56 -7.47
C ASN A 37 -4.62 -7.09 -7.66
N ILE A 38 -5.29 -6.80 -8.77
CA ILE A 38 -5.88 -5.48 -9.05
C ILE A 38 -7.17 -5.23 -8.25
N GLY A 39 -7.79 -6.28 -7.71
CA GLY A 39 -9.08 -6.20 -7.05
C GLY A 39 -10.23 -5.92 -8.01
N GLN A 40 -11.41 -5.66 -7.44
CA GLN A 40 -12.62 -5.36 -8.18
C GLN A 40 -13.46 -4.28 -7.49
N LEU A 41 -14.19 -3.51 -8.30
CA LEU A 41 -15.23 -2.60 -7.84
C LEU A 41 -16.57 -3.08 -8.37
N LEU A 42 -17.48 -3.38 -7.47
CA LEU A 42 -18.85 -3.73 -7.81
C LEU A 42 -19.64 -2.45 -8.13
N PRO A 43 -20.64 -2.49 -9.04
CA PRO A 43 -21.38 -1.29 -9.43
C PRO A 43 -21.99 -0.51 -8.25
N TYR A 44 -22.50 -1.23 -7.23
CA TYR A 44 -23.04 -0.58 -6.03
C TYR A 44 -21.96 0.18 -5.23
N GLN A 45 -20.72 -0.32 -5.20
CA GLN A 45 -19.61 0.31 -4.49
C GLN A 45 -19.22 1.65 -5.13
N ILE A 46 -19.24 1.71 -6.47
CA ILE A 46 -19.00 2.96 -7.22
C ILE A 46 -20.09 3.98 -6.92
N GLN A 47 -21.35 3.57 -6.90
CA GLN A 47 -22.48 4.46 -6.64
C GLN A 47 -22.47 5.05 -5.22
N THR A 48 -21.89 4.35 -4.25
CA THR A 48 -21.82 4.84 -2.87
C THR A 48 -20.86 6.01 -2.67
N ASN A 49 -19.96 6.28 -3.63
CA ASN A 49 -18.85 7.24 -3.51
C ASN A 49 -17.93 6.99 -2.30
N LYS A 50 -17.94 5.78 -1.73
CA LYS A 50 -17.07 5.40 -0.60
C LYS A 50 -15.77 4.75 -1.05
N PHE A 51 -15.75 4.14 -2.24
CA PHE A 51 -14.61 3.39 -2.78
C PHE A 51 -13.82 4.17 -3.83
N ASN A 52 -14.04 5.47 -3.95
CA ASN A 52 -13.35 6.33 -4.87
C ASN A 52 -13.27 7.76 -4.34
N THR A 53 -12.23 8.47 -4.75
CA THR A 53 -12.11 9.92 -4.63
C THR A 53 -12.10 10.51 -6.04
N ARG A 54 -11.90 11.82 -6.15
CA ARG A 54 -11.69 12.48 -7.44
C ARG A 54 -10.48 11.92 -8.19
N ASP A 55 -9.46 11.50 -7.45
CA ASP A 55 -8.13 11.21 -7.99
C ASP A 55 -7.80 9.70 -7.98
N CYS A 56 -8.48 8.91 -7.14
CA CYS A 56 -8.16 7.49 -6.92
C CYS A 56 -9.40 6.61 -6.83
N ILE A 57 -9.21 5.32 -7.12
CA ILE A 57 -10.18 4.25 -6.86
C ILE A 57 -9.60 3.24 -5.86
N TYR A 58 -10.47 2.58 -5.09
CA TYR A 58 -10.10 1.64 -4.03
C TYR A 58 -10.75 0.27 -4.25
N PRO A 59 -10.29 -0.51 -5.25
CA PRO A 59 -10.87 -1.82 -5.56
C PRO A 59 -10.67 -2.82 -4.42
N VAL A 60 -11.76 -3.51 -4.05
CA VAL A 60 -11.73 -4.56 -3.02
C VAL A 60 -10.96 -5.77 -3.55
N GLY A 61 -10.09 -6.33 -2.72
CA GLY A 61 -9.16 -7.39 -3.09
C GLY A 61 -7.90 -6.91 -3.80
N PHE A 62 -7.69 -5.59 -3.92
CA PHE A 62 -6.42 -5.05 -4.37
C PHE A 62 -5.31 -5.51 -3.43
N GLU A 63 -4.20 -5.99 -3.98
CA GLU A 63 -3.11 -6.55 -3.19
C GLU A 63 -1.76 -6.31 -3.86
N THR A 64 -0.83 -5.71 -3.12
CA THR A 64 0.53 -5.41 -3.56
C THR A 64 1.55 -5.77 -2.49
N THR A 65 2.80 -5.99 -2.88
CA THR A 65 3.95 -6.01 -1.98
C THR A 65 4.89 -4.90 -2.39
N ARG A 66 5.29 -4.05 -1.43
CA ARG A 66 6.35 -3.07 -1.60
C ARG A 66 7.58 -3.50 -0.80
N TYR A 67 8.71 -3.61 -1.47
CA TYR A 67 10.01 -3.79 -0.82
C TYR A 67 10.50 -2.42 -0.37
N TYR A 68 10.62 -2.24 0.94
CA TYR A 68 11.06 -0.97 1.52
C TYR A 68 11.91 -1.21 2.77
N TRP A 69 12.46 -0.14 3.34
CA TRP A 69 13.26 -0.24 4.54
C TRP A 69 12.44 -0.75 5.72
N SER A 70 13.04 -1.63 6.50
CA SER A 70 12.50 -2.10 7.77
C SER A 70 12.28 -0.92 8.71
N TYR A 71 11.16 -0.95 9.43
CA TYR A 71 10.90 -0.02 10.51
C TYR A 71 11.63 -0.40 11.82
N ARG A 72 12.22 -1.61 11.86
CA ARG A 72 12.93 -2.19 13.02
C ARG A 72 14.45 -2.15 12.87
N LEU A 73 14.97 -2.48 11.69
CA LEU A 73 16.39 -2.77 11.48
C LEU A 73 17.09 -1.84 10.47
N VAL A 74 18.20 -1.21 10.89
CA VAL A 74 18.94 -0.22 10.08
C VAL A 74 19.50 -0.88 8.85
N ASN A 75 19.32 -0.22 7.71
CA ASN A 75 19.81 -0.70 6.42
C ASN A 75 19.31 -2.10 6.03
N GLN A 76 18.21 -2.56 6.62
CA GLN A 76 17.53 -3.78 6.19
C GLN A 76 16.27 -3.46 5.40
N ARG A 77 16.02 -4.24 4.35
CA ARG A 77 14.77 -4.15 3.59
C ARG A 77 13.84 -5.27 4.01
N CYS A 78 12.57 -4.95 4.15
CA CYS A 78 11.51 -5.92 4.39
C CYS A 78 10.37 -5.74 3.37
N ARG A 79 9.37 -6.63 3.45
CA ARG A 79 8.23 -6.65 2.55
C ARG A 79 7.02 -6.06 3.27
N TYR A 80 6.42 -5.03 2.67
CA TYR A 80 5.15 -4.47 3.10
C TYR A 80 4.06 -4.98 2.17
N ARG A 81 3.17 -5.82 2.66
CA ARG A 81 2.02 -6.30 1.89
C ARG A 81 0.83 -5.38 2.16
N CYS A 82 0.36 -4.72 1.11
CA CYS A 82 -0.73 -3.75 1.19
C CYS A 82 -1.98 -4.33 0.53
N ARG A 83 -3.11 -4.27 1.24
CA ARG A 83 -4.41 -4.75 0.76
C ARG A 83 -5.51 -3.71 0.94
N ILE A 84 -6.54 -3.83 0.12
CA ILE A 84 -7.80 -3.12 0.31
C ILE A 84 -8.90 -4.18 0.48
N ASP A 85 -9.48 -4.22 1.67
CA ASP A 85 -10.57 -5.13 2.02
C ASP A 85 -11.90 -4.35 2.10
N ASP A 86 -13.04 -5.04 2.03
CA ASP A 86 -14.35 -4.45 2.33
C ASP A 86 -14.63 -4.61 3.82
N ASN A 87 -14.89 -3.50 4.50
CA ASN A 87 -15.32 -3.47 5.89
C ASN A 87 -16.61 -2.64 6.00
N GLU A 88 -17.74 -3.32 6.18
CA GLU A 88 -19.07 -2.72 6.31
C GLU A 88 -19.43 -1.73 5.16
N GLY A 89 -19.06 -2.07 3.93
CA GLY A 89 -19.33 -1.26 2.75
C GLY A 89 -18.45 -0.01 2.67
N ARG A 90 -17.24 -0.06 3.25
CA ARG A 90 -16.18 0.95 3.15
C ARG A 90 -14.84 0.26 2.88
N PRO A 91 -13.90 0.90 2.17
CA PRO A 91 -12.57 0.34 1.99
C PRO A 91 -11.79 0.35 3.31
N GLU A 92 -11.25 -0.80 3.69
CA GLU A 92 -10.27 -0.95 4.76
C GLU A 92 -8.88 -1.15 4.14
N PHE A 93 -7.95 -0.26 4.50
CA PHE A 93 -6.57 -0.31 4.04
C PHE A 93 -5.72 -1.05 5.06
N VAL A 94 -5.12 -2.15 4.62
CA VAL A 94 -4.34 -3.05 5.46
C VAL A 94 -2.88 -3.05 5.00
N ILE A 95 -1.94 -2.85 5.92
CA ILE A 95 -0.50 -2.99 5.68
C ILE A 95 0.04 -4.04 6.64
N ARG A 96 0.51 -5.16 6.10
CA ARG A 96 1.20 -6.20 6.86
C ARG A 96 2.70 -6.15 6.59
N VAL A 97 3.49 -6.14 7.65
CA VAL A 97 4.95 -6.19 7.56
C VAL A 97 5.40 -7.63 7.63
N ILE A 98 6.16 -8.05 6.63
CA ILE A 98 6.74 -9.39 6.52
C ILE A 98 8.26 -9.19 6.52
N GLU A 99 8.88 -9.54 7.64
CA GLU A 99 10.31 -9.38 7.87
C GLU A 99 10.92 -10.71 8.32
N GLU A 100 11.99 -11.12 7.64
CA GLU A 100 12.68 -12.38 7.94
C GLU A 100 13.36 -12.30 9.30
N GLY A 101 13.25 -13.36 10.11
CA GLY A 101 13.81 -13.40 11.46
C GLY A 101 12.90 -12.85 12.56
N PHE A 102 11.74 -12.30 12.21
CA PHE A 102 10.70 -11.91 13.16
C PHE A 102 9.47 -12.80 12.99
N THR A 103 8.97 -13.34 14.11
CA THR A 103 7.80 -14.23 14.12
C THR A 103 6.49 -13.47 14.34
N ASP A 104 6.56 -12.22 14.79
CA ASP A 104 5.41 -11.38 15.03
C ASP A 104 4.99 -10.67 13.73
N GLU A 105 3.81 -11.03 13.25
CA GLU A 105 3.21 -10.41 12.09
C GLU A 105 2.51 -9.13 12.52
N VAL A 106 3.07 -7.99 12.15
CA VAL A 106 2.47 -6.70 12.47
C VAL A 106 1.60 -6.24 11.32
N GLU A 107 0.34 -5.96 11.65
CA GLU A 107 -0.67 -5.49 10.72
C GLU A 107 -1.22 -4.13 11.16
N PHE A 108 -1.27 -3.18 10.23
CA PHE A 108 -1.85 -1.87 10.41
C PHE A 108 -3.12 -1.78 9.58
N LYS A 109 -4.21 -1.33 10.20
CA LYS A 109 -5.49 -1.11 9.54
C LYS A 109 -5.91 0.34 9.64
N GLY A 110 -6.58 0.83 8.62
CA GLY A 110 -7.14 2.17 8.62
C GLY A 110 -8.17 2.36 7.53
N ASN A 111 -8.94 3.43 7.65
CA ASN A 111 -10.00 3.79 6.70
C ASN A 111 -9.52 4.75 5.59
N THR A 112 -8.25 5.14 5.61
CA THR A 112 -7.63 5.97 4.57
C THR A 112 -6.21 5.49 4.28
N PRO A 113 -5.73 5.57 3.02
CA PRO A 113 -4.37 5.15 2.68
C PRO A 113 -3.32 5.93 3.48
N LYS A 114 -3.53 7.24 3.63
CA LYS A 114 -2.64 8.14 4.34
C LYS A 114 -2.59 7.83 5.84
N GLY A 115 -3.73 7.56 6.46
CA GLY A 115 -3.81 7.20 7.88
C GLY A 115 -3.05 5.91 8.19
N THR A 116 -3.26 4.86 7.38
CA THR A 116 -2.58 3.58 7.56
C THR A 116 -1.07 3.71 7.37
N CYS A 117 -0.61 4.47 6.37
CA CYS A 117 0.82 4.74 6.19
C CYS A 117 1.43 5.54 7.35
N LEU A 118 0.72 6.55 7.87
CA LEU A 118 1.20 7.35 8.98
C LEU A 118 1.39 6.51 10.25
N CYS A 119 0.47 5.58 10.52
CA CYS A 119 0.59 4.66 11.65
C CYS A 119 1.87 3.83 11.57
N LEU A 120 2.21 3.30 10.39
CA LEU A 120 3.49 2.63 10.16
C LEU A 120 4.68 3.58 10.38
N CYS A 121 4.63 4.80 9.83
CA CYS A 121 5.72 5.77 9.95
C CYS A 121 5.98 6.23 11.39
N GLN A 122 4.99 6.18 12.28
CA GLN A 122 5.15 6.54 13.70
C GLN A 122 6.05 5.56 14.47
N LEU A 123 6.22 4.34 13.97
CA LEU A 123 7.10 3.34 14.59
C LEU A 123 8.57 3.50 14.19
N VAL A 124 8.86 4.31 13.16
CA VAL A 124 10.23 4.56 12.72
C VAL A 124 10.84 5.63 13.63
N PRO A 125 11.93 5.35 14.36
CA PRO A 125 12.57 6.33 15.23
C PRO A 125 13.01 7.57 14.45
N VAL A 126 12.77 8.76 15.00
CA VAL A 126 13.11 10.06 14.37
C VAL A 126 14.60 10.23 14.04
N HIS A 127 15.47 9.45 14.68
CA HIS A 127 16.92 9.48 14.49
C HIS A 127 17.41 8.49 13.42
N TRP A 128 16.51 7.74 12.78
CA TRP A 128 16.91 6.85 11.70
C TRP A 128 17.53 7.65 10.55
N PRO A 129 18.72 7.27 10.07
CA PRO A 129 19.23 7.87 8.85
C PRO A 129 18.26 7.48 7.73
N VAL A 130 17.45 8.45 7.28
CA VAL A 130 16.70 8.28 6.03
C VAL A 130 17.78 8.05 4.98
N PRO A 131 17.87 6.86 4.36
CA PRO A 131 18.89 6.64 3.35
C PRO A 131 18.65 7.68 2.28
N ALA A 132 19.62 8.57 2.11
CA ALA A 132 19.63 9.54 1.04
C ALA A 132 19.38 8.75 -0.24
N PHE A 133 18.29 9.06 -0.94
CA PHE A 133 18.06 8.55 -2.28
C PHE A 133 19.35 8.84 -3.06
N GLY A 134 20.05 7.77 -3.45
CA GLY A 134 21.26 7.87 -4.24
C GLY A 134 20.99 8.69 -5.50
N GLN A 135 21.97 9.54 -5.82
CA GLN A 135 22.04 10.42 -6.98
C GLN A 135 21.76 9.69 -8.29
#